data_AF-A0A5J9WF06-F1
#
_entry.id   AF-A0A5J9WF06-F1
#
_cell.length_a   1.000
_cell.length_b   1.000
_cell.length_c   1.000
_cell.angle_alpha   90.00
_cell.angle_beta   90.00
_cell.angle_gamma   90.00
#
_symmetry.space_group_name_H-M   'P 1'
#
loop_
_entity.id
_entity.type
_entity.pdbx_description
1 polymer ?
#
loop_
_entity_poly.entity_id
_entity_poly.type
_entity_poly.pdbx_seq_one_letter_code
_entity_poly.pdbx_strand_id
1 'polypeptide(L)'
;MAASRLAKPVLDADLNAPCDALVLYRNSGGNMHRFAAETPSVFIDVLGPLYSQKRDCTYYQDFPCSNNDPSKPISLDATDEKKARLAWLKETGKLKGLKMYEVCHTEGHRSFRRVLIVHR
;
A
#
# COMPACT_ATOMS: atom_id res chain seq x y z
N MET A 1 22.61 -3.28 -3.60
CA MET A 1 21.30 -3.89 -3.92
C MET A 1 20.30 -3.45 -2.87
N ALA A 2 19.08 -3.07 -3.25
CA ALA A 2 18.04 -2.73 -2.27
C ALA A 2 17.71 -3.97 -1.41
N ALA A 3 17.67 -3.78 -0.08
CA ALA A 3 17.39 -4.85 0.87
C ALA A 3 15.89 -5.20 0.87
N SER A 4 15.57 -6.49 0.89
CA SER A 4 14.21 -6.98 1.03
C SER A 4 13.77 -6.96 2.49
N ARG A 5 12.51 -6.63 2.76
CA ARG A 5 11.90 -6.60 4.09
C ARG A 5 10.73 -7.56 4.17
N LEU A 6 10.61 -8.30 5.26
CA LEU A 6 9.48 -9.20 5.47
C LEU A 6 8.26 -8.40 5.93
N ALA A 7 7.09 -8.70 5.38
CA ALA A 7 5.83 -8.09 5.73
C ALA A 7 4.74 -9.15 5.91
N LYS A 8 3.77 -8.82 6.76
CA LYS A 8 2.56 -9.59 6.95
C LYS A 8 1.38 -8.83 6.32
N PRO A 9 0.61 -9.44 5.41
CA PRO A 9 -0.65 -8.90 4.92
C PRO A 9 -1.61 -8.64 6.07
N VAL A 10 -2.22 -7.46 6.08
CA VAL A 10 -3.22 -7.05 7.07
C VAL A 10 -4.63 -7.24 6.50
N LEU A 11 -4.81 -6.90 5.22
CA LEU A 11 -6.06 -7.01 4.48
C LEU A 11 -5.74 -7.41 3.04
N ASP A 12 -6.47 -8.41 2.52
CA ASP A 12 -6.44 -8.87 1.13
C ASP A 12 -7.87 -9.26 0.76
N ALA A 13 -8.62 -8.31 0.22
CA ALA A 13 -10.05 -8.43 -0.02
C ALA A 13 -10.53 -7.43 -1.07
N ASP A 14 -11.59 -7.80 -1.79
CA ASP A 14 -12.33 -6.91 -2.67
C ASP A 14 -13.22 -5.98 -1.86
N LEU A 15 -13.12 -4.67 -2.12
CA LEU A 15 -13.90 -3.64 -1.45
C LEU A 15 -14.96 -3.08 -2.40
N ASN A 16 -16.22 -3.18 -1.99
CA ASN A 16 -17.37 -2.66 -2.73
C ASN A 16 -18.09 -1.60 -1.90
N ALA A 17 -18.59 -0.54 -2.55
CA ALA A 17 -19.40 0.45 -1.86
C ALA A 17 -20.81 -0.11 -1.56
N PRO A 18 -21.41 0.22 -0.40
CA PRO A 18 -20.82 0.97 0.71
C PRO A 18 -19.82 0.12 1.52
N CYS A 19 -18.73 0.73 1.97
CA CYS A 19 -17.75 0.08 2.84
C CYS A 19 -17.30 1.02 3.95
N ASP A 20 -16.85 0.44 5.06
CA ASP A 20 -16.26 1.20 6.17
C ASP A 20 -14.92 1.82 5.77
N ALA A 21 -14.57 2.94 6.41
CA ALA A 21 -13.27 3.55 6.22
C ALA A 21 -12.15 2.67 6.78
N LEU A 22 -11.08 2.50 6.00
CA LEU A 22 -9.85 1.86 6.47
C LEU A 22 -8.95 2.88 7.17
N VAL A 23 -8.50 2.55 8.39
CA VAL A 23 -7.61 3.41 9.18
C VAL A 23 -6.21 2.83 9.21
N LEU A 24 -5.25 3.57 8.65
CA LEU A 24 -3.86 3.18 8.57
C LEU A 24 -3.02 4.01 9.55
N TYR A 25 -2.14 3.34 10.29
CA TYR A 25 -1.16 4.00 11.17
C TYR A 25 0.24 3.70 10.67
N ARG A 26 1.23 4.48 11.12
CA ARG A 26 2.63 4.32 10.71
C ARG A 26 3.16 2.87 10.81
N ASN A 27 2.79 2.15 11.87
CA ASN A 27 3.29 0.81 12.18
C ASN A 27 2.17 -0.26 12.31
N SER A 28 0.92 0.06 11.98
CA SER A 28 -0.22 -0.86 12.12
C SER A 28 -1.35 -0.49 11.16
N GLY A 29 -2.37 -1.35 11.03
CA GLY A 29 -3.50 -1.12 10.11
C GLY A 29 -3.19 -1.33 8.62
N GLY A 30 -1.92 -1.54 8.23
CA GLY A 30 -1.53 -1.78 6.84
C GLY A 30 -1.01 -0.54 6.12
N ASN A 31 -0.05 0.19 6.71
CA ASN A 31 0.58 1.37 6.09
C ASN A 31 1.13 1.11 4.68
N MET A 32 1.52 -0.15 4.41
CA MET A 32 1.87 -0.63 3.08
C MET A 32 0.62 -1.21 2.43
N HIS A 33 0.15 -0.61 1.34
CA HIS A 33 -1.08 -1.02 0.67
C HIS A 33 -1.01 -0.85 -0.85
N ARG A 34 -1.84 -1.62 -1.55
CA ARG A 34 -2.05 -1.56 -2.99
C ARG A 34 -3.55 -1.57 -3.25
N PHE A 35 -4.02 -0.65 -4.07
CA PHE A 35 -5.39 -0.66 -4.59
C PHE A 35 -5.36 -1.06 -6.07
N ALA A 36 -6.23 -1.98 -6.45
CA ALA A 36 -6.48 -2.33 -7.84
C ALA A 36 -7.97 -2.12 -8.11
N ALA A 37 -8.28 -1.23 -9.04
CA ALA A 37 -9.66 -0.96 -9.41
C ALA A 37 -10.11 -1.96 -10.49
N GLU A 38 -11.09 -2.79 -10.17
CA GLU A 38 -11.70 -3.69 -11.16
C GLU A 38 -12.69 -2.95 -12.06
N THR A 39 -13.47 -2.04 -11.47
CA THR A 39 -14.43 -1.12 -12.10
C THR A 39 -13.99 0.34 -11.88
N PRO A 40 -14.57 1.33 -12.58
CA PRO A 40 -14.38 2.74 -12.23
C PRO A 40 -14.77 2.99 -10.76
N SER A 41 -13.80 3.42 -9.96
CA SER A 41 -13.93 3.56 -8.50
C SER A 41 -13.26 4.85 -8.02
N VAL A 42 -13.74 5.37 -6.90
CA VAL A 42 -13.19 6.56 -6.25
C VAL A 42 -12.70 6.20 -4.85
N PHE A 43 -11.47 6.58 -4.54
CA PHE A 43 -10.88 6.47 -3.21
C PHE A 43 -10.73 7.86 -2.60
N ILE A 44 -11.14 8.01 -1.34
CA ILE A 44 -11.06 9.26 -0.59
C ILE A 44 -10.12 9.05 0.59
N ASP A 45 -8.97 9.70 0.57
CA ASP A 45 -7.95 9.60 1.62
C ASP A 45 -7.92 10.86 2.48
N VAL A 46 -8.00 10.68 3.80
CA VAL A 46 -7.75 11.74 4.80
C VAL A 46 -6.44 11.43 5.49
N LEU A 47 -5.50 12.38 5.47
CA LEU A 47 -4.13 12.17 5.92
C LEU A 47 -3.78 13.09 7.09
N GLY A 48 -3.27 12.51 8.17
CA GLY A 48 -2.88 13.23 9.39
C GLY A 48 -1.51 12.79 9.90
N PRO A 49 -0.55 13.72 10.14
CA PRO A 49 -0.57 15.14 9.79
C PRO A 49 -0.49 15.37 8.27
N LEU A 50 -0.91 16.56 7.80
CA LEU A 50 -0.74 16.95 6.40
C LEU A 50 0.75 16.84 6.02
N TYR A 51 1.06 16.00 5.03
CA TYR A 51 2.43 15.82 4.58
C TYR A 51 3.07 17.15 4.14
N SER A 52 4.36 17.31 4.40
CA SER A 52 5.16 18.37 3.78
C SER A 52 5.18 18.19 2.26
N GLN A 53 5.39 19.27 1.51
CA GLN A 53 5.17 19.37 0.06
C GLN A 53 5.96 18.36 -0.81
N LYS A 54 6.96 17.66 -0.25
CA LYS A 54 7.70 16.59 -0.93
C LYS A 54 7.31 15.25 -0.33
N ARG A 55 6.44 14.51 -1.01
CA ARG A 55 6.26 13.08 -0.71
C ARG A 55 7.32 12.29 -1.45
N ASP A 56 8.32 11.84 -0.71
CA ASP A 56 9.17 10.73 -1.14
C ASP A 56 8.36 9.44 -0.92
N CYS A 57 7.36 9.20 -1.78
CA CYS A 57 6.67 7.92 -1.78
C CYS A 57 7.65 6.84 -2.23
N THR A 58 7.98 5.91 -1.33
CA THR A 58 8.74 4.72 -1.66
C THR A 58 7.81 3.64 -2.22
N TYR A 59 8.16 3.10 -3.38
CA TYR A 59 7.41 2.02 -4.01
C TYR A 59 8.06 0.68 -3.67
N TYR A 60 7.23 -0.36 -3.59
CA TYR A 60 7.68 -1.71 -3.29
C TYR A 60 7.02 -2.69 -4.25
N GLN A 61 7.77 -3.75 -4.56
CA GLN A 61 7.24 -4.94 -5.21
C GLN A 61 7.22 -6.06 -4.17
N ASP A 62 6.07 -6.72 -4.04
CA ASP A 62 5.89 -7.88 -3.19
C ASP A 62 6.16 -9.18 -3.96
N PHE A 63 6.60 -10.21 -3.24
CA PHE A 63 6.73 -11.57 -3.75
C PHE A 63 6.51 -12.59 -2.63
N PRO A 64 5.95 -13.77 -2.95
CA PRO A 64 5.63 -14.78 -1.96
C PRO A 64 6.85 -15.20 -1.14
N CYS A 65 6.66 -15.34 0.18
CA CYS A 65 7.63 -16.02 1.02
C CYS A 65 7.46 -17.53 0.83
N SER A 66 7.95 -18.10 -0.28
CA SER A 66 7.98 -19.55 -0.43
C SER A 66 9.02 -20.13 0.55
N ASN A 67 8.74 -21.32 1.11
CA ASN A 67 9.62 -22.03 2.05
C ASN A 67 11.03 -22.36 1.49
N ASN A 68 11.30 -21.96 0.25
CA ASN A 68 12.49 -22.24 -0.53
C ASN A 68 13.29 -20.95 -0.88
N ASP A 69 13.32 -20.01 0.08
CA ASP A 69 14.50 -19.18 0.44
C ASP A 69 14.92 -17.96 -0.42
N PRO A 70 15.44 -16.85 0.16
CA PRO A 70 16.46 -16.05 -0.51
C PRO A 70 17.91 -16.30 -0.05
N SER A 71 18.15 -16.77 1.20
CA SER A 71 19.38 -17.39 1.76
C SER A 71 19.34 -17.81 3.29
N LYS A 72 18.16 -17.84 3.96
CA LYS A 72 17.71 -18.44 5.26
C LYS A 72 18.46 -18.07 6.57
N PRO A 73 17.86 -18.21 7.80
CA PRO A 73 16.69 -19.00 8.17
C PRO A 73 15.44 -18.19 8.58
N ILE A 74 14.27 -18.75 8.29
CA ILE A 74 13.03 -18.40 8.98
C ILE A 74 12.96 -19.19 10.28
N SER A 75 13.24 -18.53 11.41
CA SER A 75 12.82 -18.98 12.74
C SER A 75 12.16 -17.82 13.49
N LEU A 76 10.90 -17.55 13.17
CA LEU A 76 9.93 -17.23 14.21
C LEU A 76 9.26 -18.56 14.54
N ASP A 77 8.90 -18.75 15.80
CA ASP A 77 8.17 -19.89 16.39
C ASP A 77 6.73 -20.01 15.81
N ALA A 78 6.65 -19.97 14.49
CA ALA A 78 5.48 -19.71 13.68
C ALA A 78 5.24 -20.95 12.84
N THR A 79 4.06 -21.53 13.00
CA THR A 79 3.54 -22.66 12.23
C THR A 79 3.66 -22.41 10.74
N ASP A 80 3.76 -23.48 9.93
CA ASP A 80 3.87 -23.38 8.47
C ASP A 80 2.74 -22.54 7.84
N GLU A 81 1.55 -22.55 8.45
CA GLU A 81 0.42 -21.69 8.08
C GLU A 81 0.69 -20.18 8.24
N LYS A 82 1.43 -19.77 9.26
CA LYS A 82 1.81 -18.36 9.48
C LYS A 82 2.87 -17.91 8.48
N LYS A 83 3.76 -18.80 8.04
CA LYS A 83 4.78 -18.52 7.02
C LYS A 83 4.18 -18.39 5.63
N ALA A 84 3.17 -19.21 5.31
CA ALA A 84 2.45 -19.15 4.04
C ALA A 84 1.79 -17.79 3.76
N ARG A 85 1.52 -17.00 4.81
CA ARG A 85 0.90 -15.68 4.70
C ARG A 85 1.90 -14.53 4.72
N LEU A 86 3.21 -14.76 4.64
CA LEU A 86 4.20 -13.67 4.63
C LEU A 86 4.60 -13.31 3.19
N ALA A 87 4.96 -12.05 2.99
CA ALA A 87 5.47 -11.54 1.72
C ALA A 87 6.78 -10.79 1.94
N TRP A 88 7.69 -10.89 0.98
CA TRP A 88 8.88 -10.04 0.93
C TRP A 88 8.57 -8.79 0.13
N LEU A 89 8.95 -7.64 0.66
CA LEU A 89 8.86 -6.34 0.00
C LEU A 89 10.26 -5.89 -0.41
N LYS A 90 10.45 -5.63 -1.69
CA LYS A 90 11.67 -5.03 -2.23
C LYS A 90 11.36 -3.63 -2.74
N GLU A 91 12.14 -2.66 -2.29
CA GLU A 91 12.01 -1.28 -2.75
C GLU A 91 12.29 -1.19 -4.26
N THR A 92 11.46 -0.42 -4.95
CA THR A 92 11.52 -0.17 -6.39
C THR A 92 11.34 1.31 -6.69
N GLY A 93 11.68 1.71 -7.92
CA GLY A 93 11.32 3.02 -8.43
C GLY A 93 9.84 3.10 -8.80
N LYS A 94 9.33 4.32 -8.99
CA LYS A 94 7.97 4.54 -9.52
C LYS A 94 7.80 3.78 -10.84
N LEU A 95 6.73 2.98 -10.94
CA LEU A 95 6.39 2.26 -12.16
C LEU A 95 6.15 3.24 -13.32
N LYS A 96 6.70 2.92 -14.51
CA LYS A 96 6.66 3.79 -15.69
C LYS A 96 5.23 4.09 -16.19
N GLY A 97 4.24 3.27 -15.85
CA GLY A 97 2.83 3.45 -16.21
C GLY A 97 1.98 4.19 -15.17
N LEU A 98 2.49 4.41 -13.95
CA LEU A 98 1.69 4.99 -12.87
C LEU A 98 1.55 6.51 -13.05
N LYS A 99 0.35 6.95 -13.45
CA LYS A 99 -0.01 8.37 -13.56
C LYS A 99 -0.87 8.77 -12.37
N MET A 100 -0.59 9.95 -11.82
CA MET A 100 -1.40 10.57 -10.76
C MET A 100 -1.66 12.00 -11.20
N TYR A 101 -2.93 12.38 -11.24
CA TYR A 101 -3.38 13.72 -11.58
C TYR A 101 -3.85 14.42 -10.31
N GLU A 102 -3.36 15.63 -10.07
CA GLU A 102 -3.85 16.47 -8.99
C GLU A 102 -4.94 17.39 -9.56
N VAL A 103 -6.15 17.28 -9.02
CA VAL A 103 -7.27 18.17 -9.34
C VAL A 103 -7.49 19.07 -8.13
N CYS A 104 -7.39 20.37 -8.34
CA CYS A 104 -7.67 21.35 -7.30
C CYS A 104 -9.19 21.54 -7.19
N HIS A 105 -9.77 21.17 -6.05
CA HIS A 105 -11.13 21.62 -5.70
C HIS A 105 -11.04 22.90 -4.89
N THR A 106 -11.71 23.95 -5.35
CA THR A 106 -11.81 25.24 -4.65
C THR A 106 -13.25 25.50 -4.25
N GLU A 107 -13.62 25.12 -3.04
CA GLU A 107 -14.79 25.64 -2.33
C GLU A 107 -14.35 26.09 -0.94
N GLY A 108 -14.55 27.38 -0.64
CA GLY A 108 -14.41 28.00 0.69
C GLY A 108 -13.29 27.48 1.60
N HIS A 109 -12.13 28.16 1.62
CA HIS A 109 -11.03 27.98 2.59
C HIS A 109 -10.47 26.56 2.86
N ARG A 110 -11.01 25.49 2.27
CA ARG A 110 -10.61 24.10 2.51
C ARG A 110 -10.17 23.45 1.21
N SER A 111 -8.86 23.23 1.09
CA SER A 111 -8.27 22.50 -0.04
C SER A 111 -8.24 21.01 0.29
N PHE A 112 -9.04 20.21 -0.43
CA PHE A 112 -8.88 18.76 -0.47
C PHE A 112 -7.81 18.44 -1.49
N ARG A 113 -6.70 17.82 -1.06
CA ARG A 113 -5.64 17.41 -1.96
C ARG A 113 -5.69 15.89 -2.12
N ARG A 114 -6.13 15.49 -3.32
CA ARG A 114 -5.95 14.19 -4.00
C ARG A 114 -7.22 13.33 -4.10
N VAL A 115 -7.64 13.14 -5.35
CA VAL A 115 -8.42 11.99 -5.81
C VAL A 115 -7.44 11.10 -6.57
N LEU A 116 -7.21 9.86 -6.12
CA LEU A 116 -6.39 8.90 -6.86
C LEU A 116 -7.29 8.12 -7.81
N ILE A 117 -7.26 8.47 -9.10
CA ILE A 117 -7.86 7.65 -10.14
C ILE A 117 -6.80 6.62 -10.58
N VAL A 118 -6.91 5.38 -10.10
CA VAL A 118 -6.08 4.27 -10.57
C VAL A 118 -6.69 3.76 -11.88
N HIS A 119 -6.09 4.11 -13.01
CA HIS A 119 -6.40 3.47 -14.28
C HIS A 119 -5.53 2.21 -14.44
N ARG A 120 -6.09 1.17 -15.06
CA ARG A 120 -5.36 -0.04 -15.48
C ARG A 120 -4.14 0.32 -16.33
#